data_AF-R7XT07-F1
#
_entry.id   AF-R7XT07-F1
#
_cell.length_a   1.000
_cell.length_b   1.000
_cell.length_c   1.000
_cell.angle_alpha   90.00
_cell.angle_beta   90.00
_cell.angle_gamma   90.00
#
_symmetry.space_group_name_H-M   'P 1'
#
loop_
_entity.id
_entity.type
_entity.pdbx_description
1 polymer ?
#
loop_
_entity_poly.entity_id
_entity_poly.type
_entity_poly.pdbx_seq_one_letter_code
_entity_poly.pdbx_strand_id
1 'polypeptide(L)'
;MSALPAPTSAHPGPVTAAEHRSNNFDALRLIGALLVVLGHGYALLGRQGDVPVVLGYQLQTIGVMIFFAISGYLITASWSRTRNPVTYALARCLRIFPALVVVVLVTALVIGPLVTTLPRGEYFDNPGTATYIVNNIKLLVTFPLPGVW
;
A
#
# COMPACT_ATOMS: atom_id res chain seq x y z
N MET A 1 16.48 -59.93 -34.88
CA MET A 1 16.84 -58.50 -34.89
C MET A 1 15.62 -57.71 -34.44
N SER A 2 15.50 -57.44 -33.14
CA SER A 2 14.38 -56.70 -32.55
C SER A 2 14.77 -55.23 -32.48
N ALA A 3 14.02 -54.35 -33.14
CA ALA A 3 14.23 -52.91 -33.08
C ALA A 3 13.95 -52.38 -31.66
N LEU A 4 14.84 -51.55 -31.11
CA LEU A 4 14.58 -50.80 -29.88
C LEU A 4 13.48 -49.75 -30.13
N PRO A 5 12.49 -49.60 -29.24
CA PRO A 5 11.57 -48.46 -29.31
C PRO A 5 12.30 -47.16 -28.90
N ALA A 6 12.02 -46.08 -29.64
CA ALA A 6 12.58 -44.75 -29.42
C ALA A 6 12.17 -44.17 -28.05
N PRO A 7 12.99 -43.30 -27.44
CA PRO A 7 12.65 -42.63 -26.18
C PRO A 7 11.49 -41.65 -26.38
N THR A 8 10.38 -41.91 -25.71
CA THR A 8 9.24 -41.00 -25.58
C THR A 8 9.72 -39.66 -25.02
N SER A 9 9.64 -38.60 -25.83
CA SER A 9 9.88 -37.23 -25.39
C SER A 9 8.84 -36.84 -24.34
N ALA A 10 9.23 -36.82 -23.07
CA ALA A 10 8.42 -36.28 -21.99
C ALA A 10 8.26 -34.77 -22.22
N HIS A 11 7.11 -34.37 -22.77
CA HIS A 11 6.67 -32.97 -22.78
C HIS A 11 6.53 -32.52 -21.33
N PRO A 12 7.21 -31.45 -20.87
CA PRO A 12 6.85 -30.82 -19.62
C PRO A 12 5.44 -30.25 -19.79
N GLY A 13 4.48 -30.81 -19.06
CA GLY A 13 3.11 -30.29 -19.03
C GLY A 13 3.10 -28.81 -18.63
N PRO A 14 2.05 -28.07 -19.00
CA PRO A 14 1.93 -26.67 -18.61
C PRO A 14 2.03 -26.57 -17.08
N VAL A 15 3.02 -25.81 -16.60
CA VAL A 15 3.17 -25.48 -15.18
C VAL A 15 1.90 -24.74 -14.78
N THR A 16 0.96 -25.45 -14.17
CA THR A 16 -0.30 -24.86 -13.71
C THR A 16 0.02 -23.86 -12.61
N ALA A 17 -0.72 -22.75 -12.56
CA ALA A 17 -0.59 -21.69 -11.55
C ALA A 17 -0.76 -22.17 -10.09
N ALA A 18 -0.95 -23.48 -9.86
CA ALA A 18 -1.06 -24.12 -8.57
C ALA A 18 0.28 -24.18 -7.80
N GLU A 19 1.44 -24.23 -8.48
CA GLU A 19 2.73 -24.38 -7.78
C GLU A 19 3.27 -23.09 -7.13
N HIS A 20 2.66 -21.92 -7.37
CA HIS A 20 3.06 -20.66 -6.72
C HIS A 20 2.36 -20.39 -5.37
N ARG A 21 1.58 -21.35 -4.84
CA ARG A 21 0.61 -21.15 -3.76
C ARG A 21 1.04 -21.73 -2.40
N SER A 22 2.30 -21.54 -1.99
CA SER A 22 2.78 -22.04 -0.69
C SER A 22 3.33 -20.94 0.21
N ASN A 23 2.82 -19.71 0.13
CA ASN A 23 3.16 -18.71 1.14
C ASN A 23 2.03 -17.72 1.39
N ASN A 24 1.49 -17.74 2.61
CA ASN A 24 0.32 -16.95 2.99
C ASN A 24 0.72 -15.61 3.63
N PHE A 25 1.73 -14.94 3.08
CA PHE A 25 2.20 -13.64 3.59
C PHE A 25 1.10 -12.57 3.59
N ASP A 26 0.13 -12.69 2.69
CA ASP A 26 -1.01 -11.78 2.67
C ASP A 26 -1.94 -11.99 3.88
N ALA A 27 -2.06 -13.21 4.41
CA ALA A 27 -2.77 -13.43 5.67
C ALA A 27 -2.02 -12.85 6.87
N LEU A 28 -0.68 -12.97 6.91
CA LEU A 28 0.12 -12.35 7.96
C LEU A 28 0.04 -10.81 7.90
N ARG A 29 0.00 -10.24 6.69
CA ARG A 29 -0.28 -8.80 6.49
C ARG A 29 -1.68 -8.42 6.95
N LEU A 30 -2.69 -9.24 6.65
CA LEU A 30 -4.05 -9.01 7.12
C LEU A 30 -4.12 -9.01 8.64
N ILE A 31 -3.44 -9.96 9.31
CA ILE A 31 -3.32 -9.99 10.77
C ILE A 31 -2.67 -8.70 11.26
N GLY A 32 -1.53 -8.30 10.67
CA GLY A 32 -0.90 -7.02 10.99
C GLY A 32 -1.84 -5.82 10.85
N ALA A 33 -2.62 -5.76 9.76
CA ALA A 33 -3.59 -4.70 9.50
C ALA A 33 -4.71 -4.66 10.53
N LEU A 34 -5.25 -5.82 10.89
CA LEU A 34 -6.28 -5.91 11.91
C LEU A 34 -5.75 -5.43 13.27
N LEU A 35 -4.53 -5.80 13.65
CA LEU A 35 -3.91 -5.33 14.89
C LEU A 35 -3.70 -3.81 14.91
N VAL A 36 -3.26 -3.22 13.80
CA VAL A 36 -3.11 -1.76 13.64
C VAL A 36 -4.46 -1.06 13.76
N VAL A 37 -5.46 -1.53 13.02
CA VAL A 37 -6.81 -0.95 13.03
C VAL A 37 -7.45 -1.06 14.42
N LEU A 38 -7.35 -2.21 15.07
CA LEU A 38 -7.88 -2.41 16.41
C LEU A 38 -7.18 -1.48 17.42
N GLY A 39 -5.85 -1.43 17.41
CA GLY A 39 -5.09 -0.57 18.32
C GLY A 39 -5.42 0.92 18.16
N HIS A 40 -5.49 1.43 16.92
CA HIS A 40 -5.92 2.81 16.68
C HIS A 40 -7.42 3.04 16.94
N GLY A 41 -8.25 2.00 16.84
CA GLY A 41 -9.67 2.06 17.18
C GLY A 41 -9.92 2.50 18.62
N TYR A 42 -9.07 2.07 19.57
CA TYR A 42 -9.13 2.54 20.95
C TYR A 42 -8.86 4.04 21.08
N ALA A 43 -7.90 4.59 20.31
CA ALA A 43 -7.63 6.02 20.31
C ALA A 43 -8.81 6.82 19.74
N LEU A 44 -9.44 6.33 18.67
CA LEU A 44 -10.64 6.94 18.09
C LEU A 44 -11.84 6.95 19.04
N LEU A 45 -11.94 5.95 19.93
CA LEU A 45 -12.98 5.88 20.94
C LEU A 45 -12.65 6.68 22.23
N GLY A 46 -11.52 7.39 22.25
CA GLY A 46 -11.05 8.11 23.44
C GLY A 46 -10.50 7.20 24.55
N ARG A 47 -10.27 5.92 24.25
CA ARG A 47 -9.86 4.86 25.19
C ARG A 47 -8.39 4.46 25.01
N GLN A 48 -7.53 5.42 24.72
CA GLN A 48 -6.10 5.20 24.44
C GLN A 48 -5.34 4.47 25.57
N GLY A 49 -5.80 4.58 26.83
CA GLY A 49 -5.23 3.86 27.97
C GLY A 49 -5.63 2.38 28.06
N ASP A 50 -6.67 1.97 27.34
CA ASP A 50 -7.22 0.61 27.40
C ASP A 50 -6.69 -0.30 26.28
N VAL A 51 -5.76 0.20 25.46
CA VAL A 51 -5.15 -0.56 24.37
C VAL A 51 -4.48 -1.80 24.96
N PRO A 52 -4.82 -3.02 24.50
CA PRO A 52 -4.16 -4.23 24.95
C PRO A 52 -2.64 -4.17 24.72
N VAL A 53 -1.89 -4.46 25.79
CA VAL A 53 -0.43 -4.56 25.75
C VAL A 53 -0.05 -6.04 25.74
N VAL A 54 0.71 -6.44 24.73
CA VAL A 54 1.19 -7.80 24.55
C VAL A 54 2.71 -7.74 24.42
N LEU A 55 3.43 -8.55 25.19
CA LEU A 55 4.91 -8.54 25.22
C LEU A 55 5.53 -7.14 25.47
N GLY A 56 4.83 -6.28 26.23
CA GLY A 56 5.28 -4.91 26.50
C GLY A 56 4.99 -3.89 25.40
N TYR A 57 4.33 -4.28 24.31
CA TYR A 57 3.97 -3.40 23.20
C TYR A 57 2.46 -3.27 23.03
N GLN A 58 2.00 -2.07 22.70
CA GLN A 58 0.62 -1.83 22.30
C GLN A 58 0.28 -2.59 21.02
N LEU A 59 -0.99 -2.97 20.86
CA LEU A 59 -1.46 -3.82 19.77
C LEU A 59 -1.09 -3.29 18.38
N GLN A 60 -1.26 -1.99 18.14
CA GLN A 60 -0.89 -1.36 16.87
C GLN A 60 0.61 -1.43 16.59
N THR A 61 1.45 -1.38 17.63
CA THR A 61 2.90 -1.48 17.50
C THR A 61 3.30 -2.87 17.00
N ILE A 62 2.69 -3.92 17.52
CA ILE A 62 2.92 -5.29 17.06
C ILE A 62 2.45 -5.44 15.61
N GLY A 63 1.28 -4.88 15.28
CA GLY A 63 0.76 -4.88 13.92
C GLY A 63 1.71 -4.25 12.89
N VAL A 64 2.29 -3.07 13.20
CA VAL A 64 3.27 -2.44 12.30
C VAL A 64 4.59 -3.21 12.24
N MET A 65 5.04 -3.83 13.34
CA MET A 65 6.24 -4.69 13.34
C MET A 65 6.08 -5.87 12.39
N ILE A 66 4.94 -6.57 12.44
CA ILE A 66 4.61 -7.67 11.54
C ILE A 66 4.62 -7.18 10.09
N PHE A 67 3.96 -6.05 9.82
CA PHE A 67 3.92 -5.47 8.48
C PHE A 67 5.30 -5.12 7.92
N PHE A 68 6.16 -4.50 8.73
CA PHE A 68 7.50 -4.13 8.31
C PHE A 68 8.40 -5.34 8.10
N ALA A 69 8.34 -6.35 8.98
CA ALA A 69 9.12 -7.57 8.83
C ALA A 69 8.78 -8.31 7.53
N ILE A 70 7.48 -8.51 7.24
CA ILE A 70 7.03 -9.19 6.01
C ILE A 70 7.37 -8.36 4.77
N SER A 71 7.15 -7.04 4.83
CA SER A 71 7.44 -6.16 3.70
C SER A 71 8.94 -6.13 3.40
N GLY A 72 9.78 -6.07 4.43
CA GLY A 72 11.24 -6.16 4.27
C GLY A 72 11.66 -7.46 3.60
N TYR A 73 11.16 -8.61 4.07
CA TYR A 73 11.42 -9.90 3.42
C TYR A 73 11.01 -9.91 1.94
N LEU A 74 9.81 -9.42 1.61
CA LEU A 74 9.31 -9.41 0.23
C LEU A 74 10.02 -8.41 -0.67
N ILE A 75 10.46 -7.28 -0.13
CA ILE A 75 11.30 -6.28 -0.83
C ILE A 75 12.63 -6.93 -1.20
N THR A 76 13.30 -7.58 -0.24
CA THR A 76 14.56 -8.30 -0.48
C THR A 76 14.38 -9.42 -1.49
N ALA A 77 13.33 -10.25 -1.35
CA ALA A 77 13.03 -11.31 -2.31
C ALA A 77 12.73 -10.76 -3.73
N SER A 78 12.03 -9.62 -3.81
CA SER A 78 11.76 -8.93 -5.08
C SER A 78 13.04 -8.40 -5.73
N TRP A 79 13.99 -7.91 -4.94
CA TRP A 79 15.30 -7.45 -5.43
C TRP A 79 16.14 -8.61 -5.95
N SER A 80 16.21 -9.73 -5.21
CA SER A 80 16.94 -10.93 -5.64
C SER A 80 16.48 -11.46 -7.00
N ARG A 81 15.19 -11.28 -7.34
CA ARG A 81 14.61 -11.65 -8.64
C ARG A 81 14.83 -10.61 -9.73
N THR A 82 14.97 -9.34 -9.39
CA THR A 82 15.06 -8.22 -10.34
C THR A 82 16.37 -7.49 -10.15
N ARG A 83 17.42 -7.90 -10.87
CA ARG A 83 18.78 -7.34 -10.73
C ARG A 83 18.99 -5.99 -11.45
N ASN A 84 17.91 -5.26 -11.73
CA ASN A 84 17.95 -3.94 -12.35
C ASN A 84 17.24 -2.91 -11.43
N PRO A 85 17.96 -1.89 -10.93
CA PRO A 85 17.40 -0.89 -10.02
C PRO A 85 16.29 -0.04 -10.65
N VAL A 86 16.40 0.28 -11.94
CA VAL A 86 15.43 1.12 -12.65
C VAL A 86 14.11 0.38 -12.81
N THR A 87 14.15 -0.86 -13.30
CA THR A 87 12.94 -1.69 -13.46
C THR A 87 12.27 -1.95 -12.10
N TYR A 88 13.07 -2.18 -11.06
CA TYR A 88 12.61 -2.37 -9.70
C TYR A 88 11.91 -1.13 -9.12
N ALA A 89 12.48 0.06 -9.31
CA ALA A 89 11.91 1.32 -8.85
C ALA A 89 10.64 1.67 -9.64
N LEU A 90 10.68 1.57 -10.98
CA LEU A 90 9.56 1.90 -11.85
C LEU A 90 8.32 1.06 -11.54
N ALA A 91 8.49 -0.24 -11.30
CA ALA A 91 7.39 -1.13 -10.91
C ALA A 91 6.69 -0.69 -9.60
N ARG A 92 7.42 -0.09 -8.67
CA ARG A 92 6.85 0.46 -7.41
C ARG A 92 6.23 1.82 -7.62
N CYS A 93 6.87 2.68 -8.40
CA CYS A 93 6.31 3.98 -8.76
C CYS A 93 4.96 3.81 -9.46
N LEU A 94 4.87 2.93 -10.46
CA LEU A 94 3.62 2.62 -11.16
C LEU A 94 2.56 1.98 -10.26
N ARG A 95 2.93 1.44 -9.10
CA ARG A 95 1.97 0.91 -8.12
C ARG A 95 1.44 1.99 -7.17
N ILE A 96 2.28 2.95 -6.76
CA ILE A 96 1.93 3.94 -5.73
C ILE A 96 1.37 5.22 -6.34
N PHE A 97 2.00 5.74 -7.39
CA PHE A 97 1.66 7.04 -7.97
C PHE A 97 0.24 7.11 -8.54
N PRO A 98 -0.30 6.09 -9.26
CA PRO A 98 -1.66 6.19 -9.78
C PRO A 98 -2.71 6.35 -8.68
N ALA A 99 -2.60 5.56 -7.61
CA ALA A 99 -3.50 5.66 -6.47
C ALA A 99 -3.34 7.01 -5.75
N LEU A 100 -2.11 7.49 -5.58
CA LEU A 100 -1.81 8.80 -4.99
C LEU A 100 -2.44 9.95 -5.79
N VAL A 101 -2.24 9.96 -7.11
CA VAL A 101 -2.78 11.02 -7.98
C VAL A 101 -4.30 11.01 -7.92
N VAL A 102 -4.93 9.83 -8.02
CA VAL A 102 -6.39 9.71 -7.94
C VAL A 102 -6.90 10.22 -6.59
N VAL A 103 -6.32 9.80 -5.46
CA VAL A 103 -6.83 10.25 -4.15
C VAL A 103 -6.64 11.75 -3.95
N VAL A 104 -5.50 12.33 -4.34
CA VAL A 104 -5.25 13.78 -4.22
C VAL A 104 -6.21 14.59 -5.08
N LEU A 105 -6.50 14.13 -6.30
CA LEU A 105 -7.47 14.79 -7.17
C LEU A 105 -8.89 14.66 -6.64
N VAL A 106 -9.28 13.48 -6.13
CA VAL A 106 -10.59 13.28 -5.52
C VAL A 106 -10.74 14.15 -4.27
N THR A 107 -9.72 14.24 -3.41
CA THR A 107 -9.80 15.08 -2.21
C THR A 107 -9.88 16.57 -2.56
N ALA A 108 -9.08 17.06 -3.50
CA ALA A 108 -9.06 18.48 -3.85
C ALA A 108 -10.20 18.92 -4.79
N LEU A 109 -10.65 18.08 -5.71
CA LEU A 109 -11.62 18.47 -6.75
C LEU A 109 -13.04 17.98 -6.49
N VAL A 110 -13.20 16.96 -5.64
CA VAL A 110 -14.53 16.42 -5.31
C VAL A 110 -14.86 16.71 -3.85
N ILE A 111 -14.02 16.26 -2.90
CA ILE A 111 -14.34 16.39 -1.47
C ILE A 111 -14.21 17.86 -1.03
N GLY A 112 -13.11 18.54 -1.37
CA GLY A 112 -12.84 19.93 -1.00
C GLY A 112 -14.01 20.88 -1.31
N PRO A 113 -14.50 20.96 -2.56
CA PRO A 113 -15.63 21.80 -2.93
C PRO A 113 -16.97 21.43 -2.25
N LEU A 114 -17.10 20.21 -1.74
CA LEU A 114 -18.30 19.76 -1.02
C LEU A 114 -18.27 20.17 0.46
N VAL A 115 -17.10 20.34 1.05
CA VAL A 115 -16.93 20.59 2.50
C VAL A 115 -16.33 21.97 2.82
N THR A 116 -15.86 22.71 1.80
CA THR A 116 -15.28 24.04 1.99
C THR A 116 -16.33 25.07 2.41
N THR A 117 -15.90 26.01 3.24
CA THR A 117 -16.67 27.19 3.65
C THR A 117 -16.60 28.33 2.62
N LEU A 118 -15.72 28.24 1.63
CA LEU A 118 -15.54 29.27 0.59
C LEU A 118 -16.53 29.10 -0.56
N PRO A 119 -16.93 30.19 -1.25
CA PRO A 119 -17.57 30.10 -2.55
C PRO A 119 -16.72 29.28 -3.53
N ARG A 120 -17.35 28.43 -4.35
CA ARG A 120 -16.64 27.48 -5.23
C ARG A 120 -15.67 28.16 -6.19
N GLY A 121 -16.00 29.35 -6.70
CA GLY A 121 -15.10 30.14 -7.55
C GLY A 121 -13.82 30.53 -6.81
N GLU A 122 -13.96 31.12 -5.62
CA GLU A 122 -12.83 31.51 -4.77
C GLU A 122 -11.98 30.31 -4.32
N TYR A 123 -12.59 29.14 -4.13
CA TYR A 123 -11.87 27.92 -3.80
C TYR A 123 -10.91 27.47 -4.91
N PHE A 124 -11.37 27.49 -6.17
CA PHE A 124 -10.55 27.09 -7.32
C PHE A 124 -9.53 28.16 -7.72
N ASP A 125 -9.85 29.44 -7.51
CA ASP A 125 -8.91 30.54 -7.73
C ASP A 125 -7.84 30.63 -6.62
N ASN A 126 -8.06 29.96 -5.49
CA ASN A 126 -7.09 29.97 -4.39
C ASN A 126 -5.82 29.17 -4.75
N PRO A 127 -4.62 29.79 -4.68
CA PRO A 127 -3.36 29.11 -4.99
C PRO A 127 -3.05 27.95 -4.02
N GLY A 128 -3.66 27.94 -2.83
CA GLY A 128 -3.59 26.85 -1.87
C GLY A 128 -4.13 25.52 -2.42
N THR A 129 -5.18 25.55 -3.24
CA THR A 129 -5.75 24.34 -3.86
C THR A 129 -4.76 23.71 -4.84
N ALA A 130 -4.16 24.54 -5.71
CA ALA A 130 -3.12 24.08 -6.64
C ALA A 130 -1.85 23.60 -5.89
N THR A 131 -1.46 24.33 -4.85
CA THR A 131 -0.31 23.97 -4.00
C THR A 131 -0.54 22.62 -3.32
N TYR A 132 -1.72 22.38 -2.77
CA TYR A 132 -2.10 21.10 -2.18
C TYR A 132 -1.96 19.95 -3.18
N ILE A 133 -2.48 20.11 -4.40
CA ILE A 133 -2.42 19.06 -5.43
C ILE A 133 -0.96 18.78 -5.82
N VAL A 134 -0.21 19.82 -6.19
CA VAL A 134 1.16 19.69 -6.72
C VAL A 134 2.11 19.15 -5.65
N ASN A 135 2.05 19.69 -4.44
CA ASN A 135 2.96 19.29 -3.38
C ASN A 135 2.69 17.85 -2.94
N ASN A 136 1.43 17.45 -2.74
CA ASN A 136 1.12 16.08 -2.33
C ASN A 136 1.46 15.06 -3.43
N ILE A 137 1.26 15.36 -4.71
CA ILE A 137 1.72 14.49 -5.82
C ILE A 137 3.25 14.37 -5.84
N LYS A 138 3.98 15.44 -5.49
CA LYS A 138 5.44 15.43 -5.33
C LYS A 138 5.92 14.81 -4.02
N LEU A 139 5.02 14.24 -3.21
CA LEU A 139 5.33 13.68 -1.88
C LEU A 139 5.81 14.75 -0.86
N LEU A 140 5.52 16.02 -1.11
CA LEU A 140 5.69 17.12 -0.17
C LEU A 140 4.37 17.31 0.57
N VAL A 141 4.28 16.77 1.77
CA VAL A 141 3.03 16.74 2.53
C VAL A 141 2.54 18.16 2.80
N THR A 142 1.37 18.48 2.26
CA THR A 142 0.68 19.76 2.51
C THR A 142 -0.72 19.43 3.00
N PHE A 143 -0.99 19.74 4.26
CA PHE A 143 -2.29 19.52 4.90
C PHE A 143 -3.35 20.59 4.58
N PRO A 144 -3.04 21.90 4.57
CA PRO A 144 -4.09 22.91 4.50
C PRO A 144 -4.79 22.88 3.14
N LEU A 145 -6.13 22.90 3.18
CA LEU A 145 -6.98 22.98 2.02
C LEU A 145 -7.93 24.17 2.22
N PRO A 146 -7.99 25.16 1.30
CA PRO A 146 -8.70 26.40 1.53
C PRO A 146 -10.16 26.20 1.99
N GLY A 147 -10.50 26.78 3.14
CA GLY A 147 -11.85 26.74 3.71
C GLY A 147 -12.27 25.41 4.34
N VAL A 148 -11.35 24.45 4.52
CA VAL A 148 -11.61 23.16 5.20
C VAL A 148 -10.87 23.05 6.55
N TRP A 149 -9.55 23.26 6.55
CA TRP A 149 -8.66 23.22 7.72
C TRP A 149 -7.38 24.01 7.50
#